data_AF-A0A246ABB6-F1
#
_entry.id   AF-A0A246ABB6-F1
#
_cell.length_a   1.000
_cell.length_b   1.000
_cell.length_c   1.000
_cell.angle_alpha   90.00
_cell.angle_beta   90.00
_cell.angle_gamma   90.00
#
_symmetry.space_group_name_H-M   'P 1'
#
loop_
_entity.id
_entity.type
_entity.pdbx_description
1 polymer ?
#
loop_
_entity_poly.entity_id
_entity_poly.type
_entity_poly.pdbx_seq_one_letter_code
_entity_poly.pdbx_strand_id
1 'polypeptide(L)'
;MNAQTEVLNAKNHYQILDGLRGVAAFFVVMFHIMEAFAMGNRFEQLLNHGYLAVDFFFLLSGFVIAYAYDDRWEKLTKWAFIKRRLIRLQPMVIIGTIIGAVLFYQGAGATFPPIAQTPVWQLILTMLVGFTVIPVLPSMDIRGWQEMHPLNGPAWSLFFEYIGNILYALLVRKFSKTALSILVLLAACLLIYHTVLGKQGDVIGGWSVNTEQLTIGFTRLLFPFFAGVLLCRFGKLIHIKGGFWICAVLLLTVLSFPRLGGQEKLWMNGLYESVVIIFIFPLIVSIGAGSHIAGKTSQKICKFLGDISYPLYITHYPLIYVYTAWVIDHKIPVERGLPMGLLLFAGSIGIAYLSLKYYDEPVRNWLQKKFLKKFRA
;
A
#
# COMPACT_ATOMS: atom_id res chain seq x y z
N MET A 1 39.50 -26.78 3.80
CA MET A 1 39.72 -25.59 2.96
C MET A 1 38.40 -24.83 2.80
N ASN A 2 38.32 -23.71 3.51
CA ASN A 2 37.42 -22.56 3.46
C ASN A 2 36.21 -22.59 2.50
N ALA A 3 35.02 -22.83 3.05
CA ALA A 3 33.77 -22.38 2.45
C ALA A 3 33.63 -20.87 2.68
N GLN A 4 34.00 -20.08 1.69
CA GLN A 4 33.84 -18.62 1.70
C GLN A 4 32.37 -18.25 1.90
N THR A 5 32.08 -17.63 3.05
CA THR A 5 30.78 -17.06 3.40
C THR A 5 30.57 -15.79 2.57
N GLU A 6 30.10 -15.92 1.33
CA GLU A 6 29.78 -14.77 0.49
C GLU A 6 28.60 -14.00 1.08
N VAL A 7 28.91 -12.79 1.57
CA VAL A 7 27.93 -11.76 1.88
C VAL A 7 27.12 -11.50 0.61
N LEU A 8 25.80 -11.73 0.65
CA LEU A 8 24.92 -11.34 -0.46
C LEU A 8 25.14 -9.84 -0.74
N ASN A 9 25.81 -9.51 -1.84
CA ASN A 9 26.12 -8.14 -2.24
C ASN A 9 24.89 -7.24 -2.16
N ALA A 10 25.04 -6.03 -1.63
CA ALA A 10 23.95 -5.06 -1.60
C ALA A 10 23.61 -4.66 -3.04
N LYS A 11 22.38 -4.94 -3.49
CA LYS A 11 21.88 -4.44 -4.78
C LYS A 11 21.60 -2.95 -4.67
N ASN A 12 21.83 -2.21 -5.76
CA ASN A 12 21.51 -0.78 -5.81
C ASN A 12 20.02 -0.55 -5.58
N HIS A 13 19.68 0.47 -4.79
CA HIS A 13 18.31 0.82 -4.52
C HIS A 13 17.77 1.71 -5.64
N TYR A 14 16.56 1.42 -6.14
CA TYR A 14 15.90 2.28 -7.12
C TYR A 14 15.28 3.49 -6.43
N GLN A 15 16.12 4.48 -6.10
CA GLN A 15 15.73 5.67 -5.34
C GLN A 15 14.54 6.43 -5.96
N ILE A 16 14.40 6.41 -7.29
CA ILE A 16 13.23 7.00 -7.96
C ILE A 16 11.95 6.25 -7.61
N LEU A 17 11.98 4.92 -7.64
CA LEU A 17 10.80 4.12 -7.28
C LEU A 17 10.38 4.32 -5.83
N ASP A 18 11.34 4.47 -4.91
CA ASP A 18 11.02 4.79 -3.52
C ASP A 18 10.49 6.22 -3.38
N GLY A 19 11.06 7.19 -4.11
CA GLY A 19 10.52 8.55 -4.18
C GLY A 19 9.08 8.59 -4.69
N LEU A 20 8.77 7.85 -5.76
CA LEU A 20 7.41 7.75 -6.33
C LEU A 20 6.45 7.04 -5.37
N ARG A 21 6.91 6.05 -4.61
CA ARG A 21 6.12 5.45 -3.53
C ARG A 21 5.73 6.51 -2.49
N GLY A 22 6.65 7.41 -2.14
CA GLY A 22 6.36 8.53 -1.24
C GLY A 22 5.37 9.53 -1.83
N VAL A 23 5.50 9.89 -3.11
CA VAL A 23 4.51 10.74 -3.81
C VAL A 23 3.11 10.15 -3.71
N ALA A 24 2.97 8.85 -4.01
CA ALA A 24 1.68 8.17 -3.93
C ALA A 24 1.15 8.11 -2.48
N ALA A 25 2.02 7.84 -1.49
CA ALA A 25 1.62 7.79 -0.08
C ALA A 25 1.11 9.15 0.43
N PHE A 26 1.74 10.25 0.04
CA PHE A 26 1.25 11.61 0.35
C PHE A 26 -0.11 11.84 -0.31
N PHE A 27 -0.27 11.43 -1.57
CA PHE A 27 -1.53 11.55 -2.26
C PHE A 27 -2.66 10.76 -1.59
N VAL A 28 -2.38 9.55 -1.07
CA VAL A 28 -3.36 8.73 -0.32
C VAL A 28 -3.89 9.44 0.92
N VAL A 29 -3.03 10.11 1.69
CA VAL A 29 -3.49 10.87 2.87
C VAL A 29 -4.41 12.01 2.45
N MET A 30 -4.03 12.76 1.41
CA MET A 30 -4.86 13.84 0.88
C MET A 30 -6.19 13.34 0.31
N PHE A 31 -6.17 12.20 -0.39
CA PHE A 31 -7.36 11.52 -0.89
C PHE A 31 -8.37 11.25 0.24
N HIS A 32 -7.92 10.68 1.36
CA HIS A 32 -8.79 10.37 2.49
C HIS A 32 -9.27 11.61 3.27
N ILE A 33 -8.46 12.67 3.34
CA ILE A 33 -8.91 13.95 3.88
C ILE A 33 -10.08 14.50 3.05
N MET A 34 -9.98 14.42 1.72
CA MET A 34 -11.03 14.88 0.82
C MET A 34 -12.25 13.94 0.78
N GLU A 35 -12.03 12.64 0.97
CA GLU A 35 -13.09 11.61 1.04
C GLU A 35 -14.10 11.89 2.16
N ALA A 36 -13.66 12.43 3.30
CA ALA A 36 -14.54 12.80 4.40
C ALA A 36 -15.64 13.81 3.99
N PHE A 37 -15.39 14.63 2.96
CA PHE A 37 -16.36 15.60 2.45
C PHE A 37 -17.26 15.06 1.35
N ALA A 38 -16.97 13.86 0.83
CA ALA A 38 -17.82 13.21 -0.16
C ALA A 38 -19.10 12.61 0.47
N MET A 39 -19.21 12.61 1.81
CA MET A 39 -20.39 12.14 2.56
C MET A 39 -20.86 10.74 2.15
N GLY A 40 -19.92 9.84 1.84
CA GLY A 40 -20.19 8.47 1.36
C GLY A 40 -20.60 8.38 -0.11
N ASN A 41 -20.63 9.49 -0.85
CA ASN A 41 -20.92 9.52 -2.28
C ASN A 41 -19.62 9.61 -3.10
N ARG A 42 -19.17 8.45 -3.61
CA ARG A 42 -17.97 8.35 -4.47
C ARG A 42 -18.00 9.21 -5.75
N PHE A 43 -19.17 9.67 -6.18
CA PHE A 43 -19.31 10.54 -7.37
C PHE A 43 -19.02 12.02 -7.06
N GLU A 44 -19.05 12.43 -5.79
CA GLU A 44 -18.77 13.80 -5.34
C GLU A 44 -17.32 13.99 -4.89
N GLN A 45 -16.52 12.92 -4.94
CA GLN A 45 -15.15 12.94 -4.47
C GLN A 45 -14.22 13.68 -5.44
N LEU A 46 -13.68 14.82 -4.98
CA LEU A 46 -12.79 15.70 -5.75
C LEU A 46 -11.49 15.03 -6.18
N LEU A 47 -10.79 14.38 -5.25
CA LEU A 47 -9.62 13.56 -5.55
C LEU A 47 -10.08 12.12 -5.72
N ASN A 48 -10.40 11.72 -6.95
CA ASN A 48 -11.19 10.50 -7.14
C ASN A 48 -10.38 9.21 -7.06
N HIS A 49 -9.15 9.16 -7.59
CA HIS A 49 -8.46 7.88 -7.83
C HIS A 49 -7.29 7.60 -6.86
N GLY A 50 -7.29 8.21 -5.67
CA GLY A 50 -6.21 8.00 -4.70
C GLY A 50 -6.08 6.56 -4.22
N TYR A 51 -7.16 5.77 -4.23
CA TYR A 51 -7.11 4.34 -3.93
C TYR A 51 -6.25 3.54 -4.92
N LEU A 52 -6.06 3.99 -6.17
CA LEU A 52 -5.20 3.30 -7.16
C LEU A 52 -3.72 3.27 -6.75
N ALA A 53 -3.31 4.14 -5.80
CA ALA A 53 -1.96 4.10 -5.25
C ALA A 53 -1.63 2.73 -4.63
N VAL A 54 -2.62 1.99 -4.12
CA VAL A 54 -2.42 0.64 -3.58
C VAL A 54 -2.00 -0.34 -4.69
N ASP A 55 -2.63 -0.27 -5.86
CA ASP A 55 -2.26 -1.10 -7.02
C ASP A 55 -0.85 -0.74 -7.52
N PHE A 56 -0.49 0.55 -7.48
CA PHE A 56 0.88 1.00 -7.73
C PHE A 56 1.86 0.43 -6.70
N PHE A 57 1.50 0.38 -5.41
CA PHE A 57 2.33 -0.23 -4.36
C PHE A 57 2.51 -1.74 -4.56
N PHE A 58 1.46 -2.48 -4.96
CA PHE A 58 1.56 -3.89 -5.29
C PHE A 58 2.51 -4.13 -6.47
N LEU A 59 2.42 -3.29 -7.52
CA LEU A 59 3.32 -3.38 -8.66
C LEU A 59 4.78 -3.12 -8.27
N LEU A 60 5.02 -2.09 -7.46
CA LEU A 60 6.36 -1.83 -6.91
C LEU A 60 6.85 -2.97 -6.03
N SER A 61 5.98 -3.58 -5.22
CA SER A 61 6.34 -4.71 -4.37
C SER A 61 6.78 -5.92 -5.20
N GLY A 62 6.02 -6.26 -6.24
CA GLY A 62 6.36 -7.31 -7.21
C GLY A 62 7.66 -7.04 -7.97
N PHE A 63 7.88 -5.80 -8.41
CA PHE A 63 9.12 -5.42 -9.08
C PHE A 63 10.34 -5.54 -8.15
N VAL A 64 10.25 -4.94 -6.96
CA VAL A 64 11.35 -4.90 -5.98
C VAL A 64 11.65 -6.30 -5.45
N ILE A 65 10.64 -7.17 -5.28
CA ILE A 65 10.88 -8.52 -4.77
C ILE A 65 11.60 -9.39 -5.79
N ALA A 66 11.19 -9.34 -7.06
CA ALA A 66 11.89 -10.04 -8.14
C ALA A 66 13.32 -9.52 -8.24
N TYR A 67 13.51 -8.20 -8.26
CA TYR A 67 14.83 -7.58 -8.30
C TYR A 67 15.71 -7.99 -7.12
N ALA A 68 15.17 -8.06 -5.90
CA ALA A 68 15.94 -8.35 -4.70
C ALA A 68 16.26 -9.85 -4.52
N TYR A 69 15.44 -10.77 -5.05
CA TYR A 69 15.49 -12.18 -4.64
C TYR A 69 15.56 -13.21 -5.78
N ASP A 70 15.24 -12.90 -7.04
CA ASP A 70 15.21 -13.90 -8.12
C ASP A 70 16.55 -14.66 -8.27
N ASP A 71 17.69 -13.98 -8.06
CA ASP A 71 19.05 -14.53 -8.14
C ASP A 71 19.60 -15.06 -6.81
N ARG A 72 18.82 -15.04 -5.72
CA ARG A 72 19.31 -15.40 -4.37
C ARG A 72 18.74 -16.71 -3.83
N TRP A 73 17.85 -17.35 -4.58
CA TRP A 73 17.15 -18.56 -4.11
C TRP A 73 18.07 -19.77 -3.91
N GLU A 74 19.24 -19.82 -4.54
CA GLU A 74 20.25 -20.85 -4.28
C GLU A 74 20.81 -20.79 -2.86
N LYS A 75 20.90 -19.57 -2.30
CA LYS A 75 21.50 -19.30 -0.98
C LYS A 75 20.46 -18.93 0.08
N LEU A 76 19.18 -18.84 -0.28
CA LEU A 76 18.11 -18.33 0.59
C LEU A 76 16.98 -19.34 0.74
N THR A 77 16.75 -19.79 1.98
CA THR A 77 15.58 -20.63 2.29
C THR A 77 14.29 -19.80 2.29
N LYS A 78 13.17 -20.46 2.01
CA LYS A 78 11.82 -19.86 2.09
C LYS A 78 11.58 -19.19 3.45
N TRP A 79 11.99 -19.83 4.55
CA TRP A 79 11.83 -19.29 5.90
C TRP A 79 12.70 -18.05 6.14
N ALA A 80 13.94 -18.03 5.64
CA ALA A 80 14.80 -16.85 5.74
C ALA A 80 14.23 -15.67 4.93
N PHE A 81 13.61 -15.93 3.77
CA PHE A 81 12.86 -14.93 3.01
C PHE A 81 11.68 -14.37 3.82
N ILE A 82 10.81 -15.22 4.37
CA ILE A 82 9.66 -14.78 5.16
C ILE A 82 10.10 -13.96 6.39
N LYS A 83 11.15 -14.39 7.11
CA LYS A 83 11.72 -13.59 8.20
C LYS A 83 12.16 -12.19 7.76
N ARG A 84 12.85 -12.08 6.62
CA ARG A 84 13.26 -10.76 6.09
C ARG A 84 12.07 -9.86 5.79
N ARG A 85 10.98 -10.42 5.27
CA ARG A 85 9.73 -9.70 4.98
C ARG A 85 9.01 -9.28 6.27
N LEU A 86 8.88 -10.18 7.24
CA LEU A 86 8.30 -9.88 8.55
C LEU A 86 9.08 -8.78 9.27
N ILE A 87 10.41 -8.89 9.34
CA ILE A 87 11.26 -7.88 9.97
C ILE A 87 11.10 -6.52 9.28
N ARG A 88 10.91 -6.49 7.96
CA ARG A 88 10.76 -5.23 7.22
C ARG A 88 9.40 -4.54 7.45
N LEU A 89 8.32 -5.31 7.57
CA LEU A 89 6.96 -4.78 7.54
C LEU A 89 6.30 -4.75 8.93
N GLN A 90 6.43 -5.82 9.72
CA GLN A 90 5.66 -5.94 10.97
C GLN A 90 5.88 -4.84 12.01
N PRO A 91 7.09 -4.28 12.20
CA PRO A 91 7.27 -3.24 13.21
C PRO A 91 6.29 -2.07 13.01
N MET A 92 6.15 -1.56 11.79
CA MET A 92 5.26 -0.43 11.53
C MET A 92 3.78 -0.80 11.59
N VAL A 93 3.40 -2.05 11.28
CA VAL A 93 2.04 -2.54 11.53
C VAL A 93 1.69 -2.42 13.00
N ILE A 94 2.58 -2.89 13.89
CA ILE A 94 2.36 -2.83 15.34
C ILE A 94 2.12 -1.39 15.78
N ILE A 95 2.95 -0.44 15.36
CA ILE A 95 2.78 0.97 15.70
C ILE A 95 1.49 1.55 15.14
N GLY A 96 1.17 1.29 13.87
CA GLY A 96 -0.08 1.77 13.27
C GLY A 96 -1.31 1.26 14.03
N THR A 97 -1.30 -0.02 14.43
CA THR A 97 -2.37 -0.63 15.23
C THR A 97 -2.43 -0.07 16.65
N ILE A 98 -1.28 0.23 17.29
CA ILE A 98 -1.24 0.90 18.60
C ILE A 98 -1.84 2.31 18.51
N ILE A 99 -1.45 3.09 17.49
CA ILE A 99 -2.01 4.43 17.26
C ILE A 99 -3.53 4.33 17.07
N GLY A 100 -3.98 3.35 16.27
CA GLY A 100 -5.39 3.00 16.12
C GLY A 100 -6.11 2.71 17.42
N ALA A 101 -5.50 1.91 18.29
CA ALA A 101 -6.08 1.57 19.60
C ALA A 101 -6.15 2.79 20.53
N VAL A 102 -5.11 3.62 20.55
CA VAL A 102 -5.04 4.85 21.36
C VAL A 102 -6.09 5.86 20.91
N LEU A 103 -6.34 5.97 19.59
CA LEU A 103 -7.29 6.90 19.00
C LEU A 103 -8.71 6.32 18.85
N PHE A 104 -8.94 5.08 19.29
CA PHE A 104 -10.15 4.33 18.96
C PHE A 104 -11.41 5.02 19.48
N TYR A 105 -11.45 5.36 20.77
CA TYR A 105 -12.62 5.96 21.40
C TYR A 105 -12.88 7.42 20.98
N GLN A 106 -11.88 8.12 20.45
CA GLN A 106 -12.04 9.48 19.92
C GLN A 106 -12.85 9.50 18.61
N GLY A 107 -12.97 8.37 17.92
CA GLY A 107 -13.85 8.22 16.77
C GLY A 107 -15.31 7.88 17.13
N ALA A 108 -15.66 7.80 18.42
CA ALA A 108 -17.02 7.45 18.83
C ALA A 108 -18.03 8.51 18.36
N GLY A 109 -19.09 8.07 17.70
CA GLY A 109 -20.09 8.96 17.13
C GLY A 109 -21.09 8.24 16.24
N ALA A 110 -21.91 8.99 15.51
CA ALA A 110 -22.95 8.44 14.64
C ALA A 110 -22.36 7.71 13.43
N THR A 111 -21.19 8.15 12.96
CA THR A 111 -20.44 7.49 11.88
C THR A 111 -19.94 6.10 12.29
N PHE A 112 -19.55 5.92 13.56
CA PHE A 112 -19.04 4.64 14.09
C PHE A 112 -19.73 4.24 15.41
N PRO A 113 -21.03 3.86 15.39
CA PRO A 113 -21.80 3.62 16.61
C PRO A 113 -21.25 2.53 17.55
N PRO A 114 -20.69 1.40 17.06
CA PRO A 114 -20.18 0.34 17.94
C PRO A 114 -19.05 0.76 18.88
N ILE A 115 -18.29 1.82 18.55
CA ILE A 115 -17.12 2.25 19.34
C ILE A 115 -17.54 2.57 20.79
N ALA A 116 -18.66 3.27 20.97
CA ALA A 116 -19.12 3.69 22.30
C ALA A 116 -19.50 2.51 23.21
N GLN A 117 -19.86 1.36 22.61
CA GLN A 117 -20.29 0.17 23.32
C GLN A 117 -19.18 -0.88 23.43
N THR A 118 -18.04 -0.68 22.77
CA THR A 118 -16.94 -1.63 22.72
C THR A 118 -16.16 -1.63 24.05
N PRO A 119 -16.16 -2.73 24.81
CA PRO A 119 -15.37 -2.84 26.02
C PRO A 119 -13.87 -2.82 25.73
N VAL A 120 -13.08 -2.29 26.68
CA VAL A 120 -11.61 -2.17 26.53
C VAL A 120 -10.93 -3.52 26.25
N TRP A 121 -11.44 -4.63 26.79
CA TRP A 121 -10.86 -5.95 26.52
C TRP A 121 -11.01 -6.38 25.06
N GLN A 122 -12.11 -6.00 24.38
CA GLN A 122 -12.31 -6.28 22.95
C GLN A 122 -11.33 -5.44 22.12
N LEU A 123 -11.13 -4.18 22.50
CA LEU A 123 -10.12 -3.31 21.89
C LEU A 123 -8.71 -3.92 22.00
N ILE A 124 -8.32 -4.39 23.20
CA ILE A 124 -7.03 -5.03 23.43
C ILE A 124 -6.91 -6.32 22.61
N LEU A 125 -7.94 -7.16 22.59
CA LEU A 125 -7.93 -8.40 21.80
C LEU A 125 -7.77 -8.12 20.30
N THR A 126 -8.56 -7.17 19.76
CA THR A 126 -8.46 -6.73 18.36
C THR A 126 -7.09 -6.13 18.05
N MET A 127 -6.47 -5.40 18.98
CA MET A 127 -5.10 -4.90 18.83
C MET A 127 -4.08 -6.03 18.74
N LEU A 128 -4.16 -7.03 19.62
CA LEU A 128 -3.26 -8.18 19.60
C LEU A 128 -3.40 -9.01 18.32
N VAL A 129 -4.63 -9.20 17.83
CA VAL A 129 -4.88 -9.83 16.52
C VAL A 129 -4.31 -8.95 15.40
N GLY A 130 -4.53 -7.63 15.46
CA GLY A 130 -4.01 -6.66 14.49
C GLY A 130 -2.48 -6.68 14.35
N PHE A 131 -1.73 -6.99 15.42
CA PHE A 131 -0.26 -7.16 15.35
C PHE A 131 0.18 -8.32 14.44
N THR A 132 -0.71 -9.27 14.16
CA THR A 132 -0.41 -10.43 13.32
C THR A 132 -0.77 -10.23 11.85
N VAL A 133 -1.56 -9.19 11.53
CA VAL A 133 -2.19 -9.00 10.19
C VAL A 133 -3.10 -10.17 9.81
N ILE A 134 -3.54 -10.99 10.78
CA ILE A 134 -4.62 -11.96 10.57
C ILE A 134 -5.94 -11.18 10.57
N PRO A 135 -6.81 -11.37 9.56
CA PRO A 135 -8.04 -10.60 9.45
C PRO A 135 -9.07 -11.06 10.49
N VAL A 136 -9.83 -10.10 11.02
CA VAL A 136 -11.07 -10.42 11.75
C VAL A 136 -12.24 -10.56 10.76
N LEU A 137 -13.25 -11.32 11.14
CA LEU A 137 -14.48 -11.45 10.35
C LEU A 137 -15.36 -10.20 10.50
N PRO A 138 -16.25 -9.90 9.54
CA PRO A 138 -17.16 -8.75 9.63
C PRO A 138 -17.98 -8.71 10.93
N SER A 139 -18.37 -9.86 11.47
CA SER A 139 -19.10 -9.97 12.74
C SER A 139 -18.26 -9.66 13.99
N MET A 140 -16.93 -9.61 13.85
CA MET A 140 -15.97 -9.31 14.91
C MET A 140 -15.42 -7.89 14.81
N ASP A 141 -15.86 -7.10 13.83
CA ASP A 141 -15.48 -5.71 13.70
C ASP A 141 -16.05 -4.88 14.86
N ILE A 142 -15.17 -4.12 15.51
CA ILE A 142 -15.49 -3.27 16.66
C ILE A 142 -15.76 -1.80 16.26
N ARG A 143 -15.50 -1.41 15.00
CA ARG A 143 -15.71 -0.04 14.52
C ARG A 143 -17.08 0.14 13.87
N GLY A 144 -17.60 -0.90 13.21
CA GLY A 144 -18.89 -0.88 12.51
C GLY A 144 -18.80 -0.68 10.99
N TRP A 145 -17.60 -0.75 10.42
CA TRP A 145 -17.35 -0.59 8.98
C TRP A 145 -16.98 -1.90 8.27
N GLN A 146 -17.10 -3.03 8.98
CA GLN A 146 -16.82 -4.39 8.51
C GLN A 146 -15.38 -4.60 8.04
N GLU A 147 -14.44 -3.83 8.56
CA GLU A 147 -13.04 -3.90 8.19
C GLU A 147 -12.35 -5.12 8.80
N MET A 148 -11.48 -5.77 8.03
CA MET A 148 -10.70 -6.91 8.49
C MET A 148 -9.59 -6.52 9.49
N HIS A 149 -9.26 -5.23 9.57
CA HIS A 149 -8.31 -4.65 10.53
C HIS A 149 -8.84 -3.32 11.12
N PRO A 150 -9.80 -3.37 12.07
CA PRO A 150 -10.55 -2.19 12.54
C PRO A 150 -9.73 -1.08 13.19
N LEU A 151 -8.51 -1.38 13.63
CA LEU A 151 -7.59 -0.42 14.26
C LEU A 151 -6.57 0.14 13.26
N ASN A 152 -6.46 -0.44 12.07
CA ASN A 152 -5.51 0.00 11.06
C ASN A 152 -6.01 -0.39 9.66
N GLY A 153 -6.91 0.42 9.10
CA GLY A 153 -7.51 0.17 7.78
C GLY A 153 -6.50 -0.26 6.71
N PRO A 154 -5.41 0.50 6.45
CA PRO A 154 -4.41 0.16 5.42
C PRO A 154 -3.72 -1.20 5.59
N ALA A 155 -3.83 -1.85 6.76
CA ALA A 155 -3.30 -3.19 6.96
C ALA A 155 -3.95 -4.23 6.04
N TRP A 156 -5.16 -3.98 5.49
CA TRP A 156 -5.79 -4.90 4.54
C TRP A 156 -4.91 -5.11 3.30
N SER A 157 -4.26 -4.04 2.80
CA SER A 157 -3.39 -4.18 1.63
C SER A 157 -2.12 -4.96 1.97
N LEU A 158 -1.61 -4.86 3.21
CA LEU A 158 -0.47 -5.65 3.67
C LEU A 158 -0.81 -7.12 3.82
N PHE A 159 -2.04 -7.47 4.23
CA PHE A 159 -2.53 -8.85 4.22
C PHE A 159 -2.40 -9.47 2.82
N PHE A 160 -2.89 -8.78 1.78
CA PHE A 160 -2.71 -9.21 0.39
C PHE A 160 -1.25 -9.19 -0.04
N GLU A 161 -0.46 -8.20 0.38
CA GLU A 161 0.97 -8.18 0.08
C GLU A 161 1.68 -9.42 0.63
N TYR A 162 1.38 -9.84 1.88
CA TYR A 162 1.93 -11.08 2.45
C TYR A 162 1.53 -12.31 1.63
N ILE A 163 0.29 -12.40 1.17
CA ILE A 163 -0.15 -13.47 0.27
C ILE A 163 0.68 -13.44 -1.03
N GLY A 164 0.84 -12.27 -1.66
CA GLY A 164 1.68 -12.12 -2.86
C GLY A 164 3.13 -12.56 -2.64
N ASN A 165 3.71 -12.19 -1.49
CA ASN A 165 5.06 -12.63 -1.07
C ASN A 165 5.15 -14.16 -0.94
N ILE A 166 4.13 -14.80 -0.36
CA ILE A 166 4.07 -16.25 -0.18
C ILE A 166 3.90 -16.94 -1.55
N LEU A 167 2.98 -16.48 -2.39
CA LEU A 167 2.75 -16.99 -3.74
C LEU A 167 4.02 -16.89 -4.59
N TYR A 168 4.75 -15.77 -4.50
CA TYR A 168 6.05 -15.61 -5.14
C TYR A 168 7.07 -16.65 -4.66
N ALA A 169 7.28 -16.76 -3.34
CA ALA A 169 8.28 -17.66 -2.77
C ALA A 169 7.99 -19.15 -3.00
N LEU A 170 6.71 -19.54 -3.03
CA LEU A 170 6.30 -20.93 -3.18
C LEU A 170 6.15 -21.35 -4.64
N LEU A 171 5.59 -20.48 -5.49
CA LEU A 171 5.15 -20.83 -6.84
C LEU A 171 5.83 -19.97 -7.91
N VAL A 172 5.51 -18.67 -7.94
CA VAL A 172 5.77 -17.80 -9.11
C VAL A 172 7.26 -17.59 -9.37
N ARG A 173 8.12 -17.70 -8.36
CA ARG A 173 9.58 -17.64 -8.57
C ARG A 173 10.07 -18.66 -9.61
N LYS A 174 9.40 -19.80 -9.75
CA LYS A 174 9.76 -20.88 -10.69
C LYS A 174 9.15 -20.72 -12.08
N PHE A 175 8.25 -19.76 -12.28
CA PHE A 175 7.57 -19.58 -13.56
C PHE A 175 8.56 -19.11 -14.62
N SER A 176 8.46 -19.66 -15.83
CA SER A 176 9.12 -19.09 -17.00
C SER A 176 8.51 -17.73 -17.34
N LYS A 177 9.19 -16.94 -18.19
CA LYS A 177 8.62 -15.66 -18.66
C LYS A 177 7.28 -15.87 -19.35
N THR A 178 7.13 -16.95 -20.11
CA THR A 178 5.87 -17.30 -20.79
C THR A 178 4.74 -17.61 -19.80
N ALA A 179 4.98 -18.49 -18.82
CA ALA A 179 3.96 -18.84 -17.82
C ALA A 179 3.54 -17.62 -16.99
N LEU A 180 4.51 -16.76 -16.64
CA LEU A 180 4.23 -15.50 -15.94
C LEU A 180 3.46 -14.51 -16.81
N SER A 181 3.79 -14.38 -18.10
CA SER A 181 3.03 -13.55 -19.04
C SER A 181 1.59 -14.02 -19.18
N ILE A 182 1.35 -15.34 -19.24
CA ILE A 182 -0.01 -15.91 -19.28
C ILE A 182 -0.76 -15.56 -17.99
N LEU A 183 -0.14 -15.74 -16.82
CA LEU A 183 -0.73 -15.36 -15.54
C LEU A 183 -1.11 -13.87 -15.51
N VAL A 184 -0.20 -13.00 -15.93
CA VAL A 184 -0.44 -11.54 -15.96
C VAL A 184 -1.55 -11.19 -16.95
N LEU A 185 -1.62 -11.84 -18.10
CA LEU A 185 -2.69 -11.65 -19.08
C LEU A 185 -4.06 -12.06 -18.50
N LEU A 186 -4.13 -13.23 -17.87
CA LEU A 186 -5.37 -13.70 -17.23
C LEU A 186 -5.80 -12.77 -16.09
N ALA A 187 -4.85 -12.29 -15.28
CA ALA A 187 -5.11 -11.32 -14.22
C ALA A 187 -5.58 -9.97 -14.78
N ALA A 188 -5.04 -9.53 -15.93
CA ALA A 188 -5.49 -8.33 -16.62
C ALA A 188 -6.93 -8.49 -17.13
N CYS A 189 -7.27 -9.64 -17.72
CA CYS A 189 -8.64 -9.95 -18.14
C CYS A 189 -9.61 -9.96 -16.94
N LEU A 190 -9.21 -10.53 -15.80
CA LEU A 190 -10.00 -10.51 -14.57
C LEU A 190 -10.23 -9.09 -14.06
N LEU A 191 -9.18 -8.26 -14.06
CA LEU A 191 -9.27 -6.85 -13.67
C LEU A 191 -10.23 -6.05 -14.58
N ILE A 192 -10.11 -6.22 -15.90
CA ILE A 192 -10.99 -5.58 -16.87
C ILE A 192 -12.43 -6.07 -16.69
N TYR A 193 -12.64 -7.37 -16.54
CA TYR A 193 -13.96 -7.94 -16.29
C TYR A 193 -14.59 -7.32 -15.04
N HIS A 194 -13.85 -7.26 -13.93
CA HIS A 194 -14.37 -6.74 -12.67
C HIS A 194 -14.69 -5.24 -12.72
N THR A 195 -13.83 -4.45 -13.34
CA THR A 195 -13.97 -2.99 -13.38
C THR A 195 -14.94 -2.52 -14.46
N VAL A 196 -14.93 -3.12 -15.66
CA VAL A 196 -15.73 -2.68 -16.82
C VAL A 196 -17.08 -3.37 -16.87
N LEU A 197 -17.14 -4.67 -16.58
CA LEU A 197 -18.36 -5.47 -16.66
C LEU A 197 -18.97 -5.76 -15.28
N GLY A 198 -18.26 -5.43 -14.20
CA GLY A 198 -18.76 -5.60 -12.84
C GLY A 198 -19.71 -4.49 -12.41
N LYS A 199 -20.37 -4.71 -11.28
CA LYS A 199 -21.43 -3.83 -10.76
C LYS A 199 -20.91 -2.51 -10.18
N GLN A 200 -19.62 -2.45 -9.80
CA GLN A 200 -19.08 -1.27 -9.11
C GLN A 200 -18.49 -0.23 -10.05
N GLY A 201 -17.87 -0.62 -11.17
CA GLY A 201 -17.22 0.34 -12.08
C GLY A 201 -15.86 0.86 -11.60
N ASP A 202 -15.27 0.24 -10.58
CA ASP A 202 -14.01 0.64 -9.97
C ASP A 202 -13.39 -0.53 -9.18
N VAL A 203 -12.18 -0.33 -8.67
CA VAL A 203 -11.48 -1.25 -7.77
C VAL A 203 -11.59 -0.85 -6.29
N ILE A 204 -12.59 -0.04 -5.91
CA ILE A 204 -12.79 0.36 -4.51
C ILE A 204 -13.25 -0.86 -3.69
N GLY A 205 -12.31 -1.51 -3.03
CA GLY A 205 -12.58 -2.70 -2.22
C GLY A 205 -11.31 -3.40 -1.78
N GLY A 206 -11.49 -4.50 -1.06
CA GLY A 206 -10.42 -5.35 -0.53
C GLY A 206 -10.33 -5.39 0.98
N TRP A 207 -11.11 -4.58 1.72
CA TRP A 207 -10.88 -4.38 3.16
C TRP A 207 -11.74 -5.26 4.08
N SER A 208 -12.59 -6.14 3.57
CA SER A 208 -13.45 -7.01 4.37
C SER A 208 -13.31 -8.50 4.00
N VAL A 209 -13.57 -9.39 4.96
CA VAL A 209 -13.60 -10.84 4.74
C VAL A 209 -15.00 -11.28 4.32
N ASN A 210 -15.38 -10.90 3.11
CA ASN A 210 -16.57 -11.40 2.42
C ASN A 210 -16.25 -11.66 0.95
N THR A 211 -17.10 -12.41 0.25
CA THR A 211 -16.83 -12.87 -1.11
C THR A 211 -16.53 -11.73 -2.09
N GLU A 212 -17.30 -10.64 -2.03
CA GLU A 212 -17.14 -9.50 -2.92
C GLU A 212 -15.81 -8.79 -2.66
N GLN A 213 -15.54 -8.44 -1.40
CA GLN A 213 -14.35 -7.70 -0.99
C GLN A 213 -13.07 -8.51 -1.19
N LEU A 214 -13.10 -9.82 -0.91
CA LEU A 214 -11.96 -10.70 -1.22
C LEU A 214 -11.71 -10.81 -2.72
N THR A 215 -12.76 -10.90 -3.55
CA THR A 215 -12.62 -10.93 -5.01
C THR A 215 -11.94 -9.66 -5.52
N ILE A 216 -12.34 -8.49 -5.01
CA ILE A 216 -11.69 -7.21 -5.32
C ILE A 216 -10.23 -7.24 -4.87
N GLY A 217 -9.97 -7.58 -3.61
CA GLY A 217 -8.62 -7.58 -3.04
C GLY A 217 -7.66 -8.51 -3.77
N PHE A 218 -8.09 -9.72 -4.16
CA PHE A 218 -7.29 -10.62 -4.99
C PHE A 218 -7.08 -10.08 -6.41
N THR A 219 -8.10 -9.49 -7.03
CA THR A 219 -7.97 -8.89 -8.37
C THR A 219 -6.93 -7.76 -8.37
N ARG A 220 -6.99 -6.90 -7.35
CA ARG A 220 -6.03 -5.82 -7.09
C ARG A 220 -4.64 -6.31 -6.72
N LEU A 221 -4.49 -7.52 -6.16
CA LEU A 221 -3.19 -8.11 -5.90
C LEU A 221 -2.58 -8.75 -7.16
N LEU A 222 -3.34 -9.64 -7.82
CA LEU A 222 -2.84 -10.59 -8.80
C LEU A 222 -2.21 -9.89 -10.01
N PHE A 223 -2.90 -8.92 -10.61
CA PHE A 223 -2.34 -8.23 -11.78
C PHE A 223 -1.10 -7.41 -11.41
N PRO A 224 -1.19 -6.34 -10.59
CA PRO A 224 -0.07 -5.42 -10.46
C PRO A 224 1.15 -6.09 -9.84
N PHE A 225 0.97 -6.95 -8.83
CA PHE A 225 2.10 -7.64 -8.19
C PHE A 225 2.86 -8.52 -9.19
N PHE A 226 2.18 -9.37 -9.97
CA PHE A 226 2.86 -10.24 -10.92
C PHE A 226 3.31 -9.52 -12.19
N ALA A 227 2.64 -8.44 -12.60
CA ALA A 227 3.12 -7.54 -13.64
C ALA A 227 4.44 -6.88 -13.24
N GLY A 228 4.59 -6.48 -11.97
CA GLY A 228 5.86 -5.98 -11.42
C GLY A 228 6.98 -7.02 -11.49
N VAL A 229 6.72 -8.27 -11.10
CA VAL A 229 7.67 -9.39 -11.22
C VAL A 229 8.07 -9.60 -12.69
N LEU A 230 7.08 -9.61 -13.59
CA LEU A 230 7.30 -9.80 -15.02
C LEU A 230 8.13 -8.68 -15.65
N LEU A 231 7.82 -7.43 -15.31
CA LEU A 231 8.54 -6.24 -15.76
C LEU A 231 10.01 -6.31 -15.34
N CYS A 232 10.28 -6.68 -14.09
CA CYS A 232 11.65 -6.88 -13.61
C CYS A 232 12.39 -7.97 -14.40
N ARG A 233 11.74 -9.09 -14.71
CA ARG A 233 12.34 -10.23 -15.45
C ARG A 233 12.56 -9.95 -16.93
N PHE A 234 11.77 -9.08 -17.53
CA PHE A 234 12.02 -8.62 -18.89
C PHE A 234 13.19 -7.63 -18.96
N GLY A 235 13.41 -6.84 -17.90
CA GLY A 235 14.52 -5.89 -17.84
C GLY A 235 14.44 -4.76 -18.87
N LYS A 236 13.27 -4.55 -19.49
CA LYS A 236 13.03 -3.46 -20.44
C LYS A 236 12.79 -2.16 -19.68
N LEU A 237 13.88 -1.46 -19.39
CA LEU A 237 13.87 -0.20 -18.66
C LEU A 237 13.93 0.98 -19.63
N ILE A 238 13.18 2.03 -19.34
CA ILE A 238 13.12 3.25 -20.15
C ILE A 238 13.95 4.33 -19.48
N HIS A 239 14.86 4.94 -20.23
CA HIS A 239 15.80 5.93 -19.71
C HIS A 239 15.38 7.31 -20.17
N ILE A 240 14.99 8.18 -19.23
CA ILE A 240 14.56 9.55 -19.54
C ILE A 240 15.26 10.53 -18.58
N LYS A 241 15.74 11.65 -19.13
CA LYS A 241 16.29 12.75 -18.32
C LYS A 241 15.18 13.34 -17.45
N GLY A 242 15.42 13.46 -16.14
CA GLY A 242 14.40 13.95 -15.21
C GLY A 242 13.28 12.94 -14.93
N GLY A 243 13.53 11.63 -15.13
CA GLY A 243 12.52 10.57 -14.98
C GLY A 243 11.71 10.63 -13.68
N PHE A 244 12.31 11.00 -12.54
CA PHE A 244 11.55 11.16 -11.28
C PHE A 244 10.42 12.18 -11.42
N TRP A 245 10.69 13.39 -11.90
CA TRP A 245 9.70 14.46 -11.99
C TRP A 245 8.61 14.14 -13.01
N ILE A 246 8.99 13.58 -14.16
CA ILE A 246 8.03 13.15 -15.20
C ILE A 246 7.10 12.08 -14.63
N CYS A 247 7.66 11.05 -13.96
CA CYS A 247 6.88 10.01 -13.33
C CYS A 247 6.01 10.55 -12.18
N ALA A 248 6.50 11.49 -11.37
CA ALA A 248 5.74 12.08 -10.28
C ALA A 248 4.54 12.88 -10.80
N VAL A 249 4.74 13.71 -11.83
CA VAL A 249 3.66 14.43 -12.50
C VAL A 249 2.67 13.47 -13.13
N LEU A 250 3.14 12.48 -13.92
CA LEU A 250 2.25 11.50 -14.54
C LEU A 250 1.43 10.73 -13.51
N LEU A 251 2.06 10.32 -12.40
CA LEU A 251 1.40 9.64 -11.30
C LEU A 251 0.33 10.52 -10.64
N LEU A 252 0.66 11.77 -10.30
CA LEU A 252 -0.30 12.70 -9.71
C LEU A 252 -1.46 13.00 -10.67
N THR A 253 -1.18 13.13 -11.96
CA THR A 253 -2.22 13.36 -12.98
C THR A 253 -3.20 12.21 -13.04
N VAL A 254 -2.73 10.95 -13.06
CA VAL A 254 -3.67 9.80 -13.10
C VAL A 254 -4.41 9.61 -11.79
N LEU A 255 -3.78 9.85 -10.63
CA LEU A 255 -4.46 9.72 -9.35
C LEU A 255 -5.47 10.85 -9.07
N SER A 256 -5.26 12.04 -9.66
CA SER A 256 -6.13 13.21 -9.50
C SER A 256 -7.19 13.33 -10.60
N PHE A 257 -7.17 12.45 -11.59
CA PHE A 257 -8.09 12.55 -12.73
C PHE A 257 -9.54 12.41 -12.23
N PRO A 258 -10.49 13.22 -12.74
CA PRO A 258 -11.88 13.12 -12.33
C PRO A 258 -12.47 11.76 -12.73
N ARG A 259 -13.47 11.29 -11.96
CA ARG A 259 -14.21 10.07 -12.30
C ARG A 259 -14.84 10.20 -13.68
N LEU A 260 -14.65 9.18 -14.52
CA LEU A 260 -15.32 9.12 -15.82
C LEU A 260 -16.65 8.37 -15.72
N GLY A 261 -17.73 9.01 -16.14
CA GLY A 261 -19.06 8.40 -16.12
C GLY A 261 -19.75 8.49 -14.75
N GLY A 262 -21.08 8.62 -14.81
CA GLY A 262 -21.95 8.64 -13.62
C GLY A 262 -22.51 7.27 -13.27
N GLN A 263 -23.58 7.25 -12.48
CA GLN A 263 -24.24 6.01 -12.02
C GLN A 263 -24.67 5.08 -13.16
N GLU A 264 -25.01 5.61 -14.32
CA GLU A 264 -25.44 4.84 -15.49
C GLU A 264 -24.28 4.33 -16.36
N LYS A 265 -23.07 4.88 -16.20
CA LYS A 265 -21.92 4.61 -17.08
C LYS A 265 -20.67 4.23 -16.30
N LEU A 266 -20.85 3.36 -15.30
CA LEU A 266 -19.80 2.86 -14.41
C LEU A 266 -18.59 2.28 -15.15
N TRP A 267 -18.83 1.64 -16.30
CA TRP A 267 -17.79 1.03 -17.13
C TRP A 267 -16.73 2.02 -17.64
N MET A 268 -17.07 3.31 -17.80
CA MET A 268 -16.14 4.33 -18.29
C MET A 268 -15.01 4.55 -17.29
N ASN A 269 -15.35 4.60 -16.00
CA ASN A 269 -14.39 4.68 -14.92
C ASN A 269 -13.58 3.39 -14.81
N GLY A 270 -14.23 2.23 -14.88
CA GLY A 270 -13.54 0.94 -14.82
C GLY A 270 -12.53 0.74 -15.96
N LEU A 271 -12.85 1.25 -17.16
CA LEU A 271 -11.93 1.24 -18.30
C LEU A 271 -10.73 2.16 -18.05
N TYR A 272 -10.97 3.34 -17.49
CA TYR A 272 -9.91 4.26 -17.10
C TYR A 272 -8.94 3.62 -16.09
N GLU A 273 -9.47 3.05 -15.01
CA GLU A 273 -8.67 2.38 -13.99
C GLU A 273 -7.90 1.19 -14.56
N SER A 274 -8.54 0.38 -15.41
CA SER A 274 -7.88 -0.71 -16.11
C SER A 274 -6.70 -0.21 -16.94
N VAL A 275 -6.86 0.89 -17.69
CA VAL A 275 -5.77 1.48 -18.49
C VAL A 275 -4.64 1.97 -17.60
N VAL A 276 -4.97 2.65 -16.50
CA VAL A 276 -3.98 3.16 -15.55
C VAL A 276 -3.17 2.02 -14.92
N ILE A 277 -3.85 1.00 -14.39
CA ILE A 277 -3.22 -0.13 -13.73
C ILE A 277 -2.42 -0.97 -14.73
N ILE A 278 -2.98 -1.29 -15.90
CA ILE A 278 -2.39 -2.24 -16.87
C ILE A 278 -1.26 -1.63 -17.69
N PHE A 279 -1.32 -0.35 -18.00
CA PHE A 279 -0.36 0.28 -18.91
C PHE A 279 0.43 1.41 -18.27
N ILE A 280 -0.23 2.34 -17.58
CA ILE A 280 0.43 3.55 -17.08
C ILE A 280 1.34 3.26 -15.88
N PHE A 281 0.90 2.44 -14.92
CA PHE A 281 1.75 2.07 -13.78
C PHE A 281 3.00 1.27 -14.18
N PRO A 282 2.94 0.22 -15.04
CA PRO A 282 4.15 -0.41 -15.56
C PRO A 282 5.06 0.56 -16.32
N LEU A 283 4.50 1.51 -17.07
CA LEU A 283 5.28 2.54 -17.76
C LEU A 283 6.03 3.44 -16.77
N ILE A 284 5.34 3.94 -15.73
CA ILE A 284 5.94 4.73 -14.65
C ILE A 284 7.08 3.95 -13.97
N VAL A 285 6.87 2.67 -13.66
CA VAL A 285 7.91 1.85 -13.01
C VAL A 285 9.07 1.54 -13.94
N SER A 286 8.82 1.29 -15.24
CA SER A 286 9.89 1.08 -16.22
C SER A 286 10.78 2.33 -16.40
N ILE A 287 10.17 3.53 -16.46
CA ILE A 287 10.91 4.80 -16.51
C ILE A 287 11.65 5.04 -15.19
N GLY A 288 10.97 4.85 -14.06
CA GLY A 288 11.55 5.09 -12.74
C GLY A 288 12.71 4.16 -12.40
N ALA A 289 12.64 2.90 -12.83
CA ALA A 289 13.74 1.94 -12.68
C ALA A 289 14.90 2.20 -13.65
N GLY A 290 14.63 2.66 -14.88
CA GLY A 290 15.68 2.96 -15.87
C GLY A 290 16.38 4.29 -15.68
N SER A 291 15.71 5.27 -15.07
CA SER A 291 16.25 6.63 -14.96
C SER A 291 17.13 6.82 -13.72
N HIS A 292 18.06 7.79 -13.81
CA HIS A 292 18.89 8.20 -12.68
C HIS A 292 18.45 9.56 -12.13
N ILE A 293 18.68 9.78 -10.83
CA ILE A 293 18.40 11.06 -10.20
C ILE A 293 19.58 12.00 -10.43
N ALA A 294 19.36 13.04 -11.24
CA ALA A 294 20.28 14.14 -11.39
C ALA A 294 20.05 15.20 -10.30
N GLY A 295 21.13 15.66 -9.66
CA GLY A 295 21.10 16.76 -8.69
C GLY A 295 20.91 16.33 -7.23
N LYS A 296 21.67 16.98 -6.33
CA LYS A 296 21.68 16.68 -4.88
C LYS A 296 20.30 16.89 -4.24
N THR A 297 19.55 17.90 -4.68
CA THR A 297 18.22 18.22 -4.15
C THR A 297 17.22 17.11 -4.45
N SER A 298 17.13 16.66 -5.70
CA SER A 298 16.24 15.55 -6.08
C SER A 298 16.62 14.25 -5.37
N GLN A 299 17.91 13.97 -5.15
CA GLN A 299 18.34 12.81 -4.38
C GLN A 299 17.86 12.86 -2.93
N LYS A 300 17.98 14.02 -2.28
CA LYS A 300 17.48 14.24 -0.91
C LYS A 300 15.96 14.08 -0.83
N ILE A 301 15.23 14.66 -1.78
CA ILE A 301 13.76 14.57 -1.85
C ILE A 301 13.32 13.12 -2.03
N CYS A 302 13.85 12.41 -3.05
CA CYS A 302 13.49 11.01 -3.30
C CYS A 302 13.81 10.12 -2.11
N LYS A 303 14.97 10.34 -1.46
CA LYS A 303 15.33 9.59 -0.26
C LYS A 303 14.34 9.83 0.87
N PHE A 304 14.02 11.09 1.17
CA PHE A 304 13.08 11.42 2.23
C PHE A 304 11.69 10.83 1.96
N LEU A 305 11.17 11.02 0.74
CA LEU A 305 9.89 10.48 0.30
C LEU A 305 9.86 8.95 0.41
N GLY A 306 10.93 8.28 -0.02
CA GLY A 306 11.04 6.83 0.05
C GLY A 306 11.16 6.28 1.47
N ASP A 307 11.92 6.94 2.33
CA ASP A 307 12.09 6.53 3.73
C ASP A 307 10.76 6.64 4.51
N ILE A 308 9.98 7.71 4.27
CA ILE A 308 8.73 7.97 5.00
C ILE A 308 7.49 7.31 4.39
N SER A 309 7.55 6.86 3.12
CA SER A 309 6.36 6.39 2.40
C SER A 309 5.59 5.29 3.13
N TYR A 310 6.31 4.29 3.66
CA TYR A 310 5.69 3.16 4.33
C TYR A 310 5.19 3.52 5.73
N PRO A 311 6.01 4.19 6.59
CA PRO A 311 5.52 4.70 7.86
C PRO A 311 4.28 5.59 7.73
N LEU A 312 4.24 6.49 6.74
CA LEU A 312 3.09 7.34 6.48
C LEU A 312 1.86 6.52 6.10
N TYR A 313 2.01 5.64 5.10
CA TYR A 313 0.91 4.81 4.62
C TYR A 313 0.26 3.96 5.71
N ILE A 314 1.02 3.38 6.64
CA ILE A 314 0.46 2.45 7.63
C ILE A 314 0.02 3.11 8.95
N THR A 315 0.32 4.40 9.16
CA THR A 315 -0.03 5.13 10.40
C THR A 315 -1.03 6.26 10.21
N HIS A 316 -1.31 6.70 8.97
CA HIS A 316 -2.19 7.85 8.73
C HIS A 316 -3.67 7.56 9.03
N TYR A 317 -4.17 6.36 8.71
CA TYR A 317 -5.60 6.10 8.69
C TYR A 317 -6.29 6.10 10.06
N PRO A 318 -5.65 5.71 11.17
CA PRO A 318 -6.14 6.02 12.52
C PRO A 318 -6.55 7.49 12.72
N LEU A 319 -5.77 8.43 12.19
CA LEU A 319 -6.08 9.86 12.25
C LEU A 319 -7.27 10.19 11.35
N ILE A 320 -7.32 9.58 10.16
CA ILE A 320 -8.42 9.73 9.21
C ILE A 320 -9.75 9.27 9.84
N TYR A 321 -9.80 8.16 10.58
CA TYR A 321 -11.05 7.75 11.23
C TYR A 321 -11.60 8.84 12.16
N VAL A 322 -10.76 9.42 13.01
CA VAL A 322 -11.18 10.48 13.94
C VAL A 322 -11.64 11.71 13.16
N TYR A 323 -10.90 12.08 12.11
CA TYR A 323 -11.24 13.22 11.26
C TYR A 323 -12.55 13.01 10.50
N THR A 324 -12.75 11.84 9.89
CA THR A 324 -13.97 11.48 9.16
C THR A 324 -15.19 11.47 10.08
N ALA A 325 -15.08 10.88 11.29
CA ALA A 325 -16.15 10.92 12.28
C ALA A 325 -16.50 12.37 12.64
N TRP A 326 -15.49 13.21 12.91
CA TRP A 326 -15.70 14.62 13.21
C TRP A 326 -16.38 15.39 12.07
N VAL A 327 -15.90 15.24 10.82
CA VAL A 327 -16.45 15.92 9.64
C VAL A 327 -17.90 15.49 9.39
N ILE A 328 -18.18 14.19 9.36
CA ILE A 328 -19.48 13.65 9.00
C ILE A 328 -20.51 13.92 10.11
N ASP A 329 -20.19 13.62 11.37
CA ASP A 329 -21.15 13.73 12.48
C ASP A 329 -21.53 15.18 12.77
N HIS A 330 -20.59 16.12 12.58
CA HIS A 330 -20.81 17.55 12.80
C HIS A 330 -21.10 18.33 11.52
N LYS A 331 -21.19 17.65 10.37
CA LYS A 331 -21.45 18.25 9.04
C LYS A 331 -20.52 19.44 8.76
N ILE A 332 -19.23 19.26 9.02
CA ILE A 332 -18.24 20.32 8.87
C ILE A 332 -18.08 20.67 7.39
N PRO A 333 -18.26 21.93 6.98
CA PRO A 333 -18.07 22.34 5.60
C PRO A 333 -16.57 22.38 5.24
N VAL A 334 -16.26 22.24 3.94
CA VAL A 334 -14.89 22.10 3.43
C VAL A 334 -13.99 23.26 3.88
N GLU A 335 -14.49 24.49 3.95
CA GLU A 335 -13.71 25.68 4.30
C GLU A 335 -13.18 25.62 5.74
N ARG A 336 -13.91 24.96 6.65
CA ARG A 336 -13.50 24.76 8.05
C ARG A 336 -12.74 23.46 8.26
N GLY A 337 -13.15 22.40 7.55
CA GLY A 337 -12.52 21.09 7.69
C GLY A 337 -11.15 21.03 7.03
N LEU A 338 -10.95 21.66 5.87
CA LEU A 338 -9.69 21.57 5.11
C LEU A 338 -8.46 22.07 5.89
N PRO A 339 -8.49 23.21 6.61
CA PRO A 339 -7.37 23.60 7.47
C PRO A 339 -7.02 22.54 8.53
N MET A 340 -8.02 21.89 9.13
CA MET A 340 -7.82 20.79 10.08
C MET A 340 -7.30 19.53 9.38
N GLY A 341 -7.76 19.25 8.16
CA GLY A 341 -7.23 18.19 7.31
C GLY A 341 -5.76 18.41 6.95
N LEU A 342 -5.35 19.65 6.65
CA LEU A 342 -3.94 19.99 6.40
C LEU A 342 -3.09 19.88 7.67
N LEU A 343 -3.63 20.23 8.84
CA LEU A 343 -2.97 20.00 10.12
C LEU A 343 -2.81 18.49 10.38
N LEU A 344 -3.84 17.68 10.10
CA LEU A 344 -3.77 16.22 10.16
C LEU A 344 -2.72 15.69 9.19
N PHE A 345 -2.66 16.21 7.96
CA PHE A 345 -1.66 15.83 6.96
C PHE A 345 -0.24 16.06 7.50
N ALA A 346 0.04 17.26 8.02
CA ALA A 346 1.33 17.58 8.63
C ALA A 346 1.61 16.70 9.87
N GLY A 347 0.60 16.48 10.72
CA GLY A 347 0.67 15.60 11.88
C GLY A 347 0.98 14.14 11.51
N SER A 348 0.38 13.63 10.43
CA SER A 348 0.61 12.27 9.93
C SER A 348 2.05 12.09 9.44
N ILE A 349 2.64 13.10 8.80
CA ILE A 349 4.05 13.13 8.41
C ILE A 349 4.95 13.15 9.66
N GLY A 350 4.61 13.97 10.66
CA GLY A 350 5.31 14.01 11.94
C GLY A 350 5.33 12.65 12.64
N ILE A 351 4.15 12.02 12.80
CA ILE A 351 4.00 10.70 13.42
C ILE A 351 4.76 9.63 12.65
N ALA A 352 4.67 9.63 11.31
CA ALA A 352 5.39 8.71 10.44
C ALA A 352 6.91 8.85 10.61
N TYR A 353 7.43 10.08 10.63
CA TYR A 353 8.85 10.35 10.83
C TYR A 353 9.34 9.91 12.21
N LEU A 354 8.59 10.24 13.28
CA LEU A 354 8.94 9.84 14.64
C LEU A 354 8.94 8.32 14.80
N SER A 355 7.92 7.66 14.24
CA SER A 355 7.79 6.20 14.25
C SER A 355 8.93 5.53 13.46
N LEU A 356 9.32 6.11 12.32
CA LEU A 356 10.46 5.63 11.55
C LEU A 356 11.77 5.70 12.35
N LYS A 357 12.07 6.86 12.93
CA LYS A 357 13.39 7.13 13.56
C LYS A 357 13.54 6.52 14.94
N TYR A 358 12.51 6.59 15.76
CA TYR A 358 12.60 6.17 17.16
C TYR A 358 12.13 4.74 17.39
N TYR A 359 11.43 4.13 16.43
CA TYR A 359 10.92 2.76 16.57
C TYR A 359 11.32 1.84 15.42
N ASP A 360 10.95 2.14 14.16
CA ASP A 360 11.13 1.20 13.04
C ASP A 360 12.60 0.89 12.78
N GLU A 361 13.43 1.91 12.56
CA GLU A 361 14.87 1.74 12.30
C GLU A 361 15.56 0.98 13.46
N PRO A 362 15.41 1.38 14.74
CA PRO A 362 15.98 0.64 15.87
C PRO A 362 15.51 -0.82 15.95
N VAL A 363 14.20 -1.07 15.89
CA VAL A 363 13.62 -2.41 16.04
C VAL A 363 14.04 -3.31 14.89
N ARG A 364 13.99 -2.80 13.64
CA ARG A 364 14.47 -3.54 12.46
C ARG A 364 15.94 -3.89 12.58
N ASN A 365 16.78 -2.94 12.96
CA ASN A 365 18.21 -3.17 13.14
C ASN A 365 18.48 -4.24 14.20
N TRP A 366 17.75 -4.20 15.31
CA TRP A 366 17.83 -5.22 16.36
C TRP A 366 17.37 -6.61 15.87
N LEU A 367 16.21 -6.69 15.22
CA LEU A 367 15.67 -7.93 14.66
C LEU A 367 16.61 -8.54 13.61
N GLN A 368 17.17 -7.72 12.72
CA GLN A 368 18.15 -8.16 11.72
C GLN A 368 19.40 -8.72 12.40
N LYS A 369 19.93 -8.05 13.43
CA LYS A 369 21.08 -8.55 14.21
C LYS A 369 20.75 -9.89 14.90
N LYS A 370 19.57 -10.02 15.50
CA LYS A 370 19.18 -11.21 16.26
C LYS A 370 18.88 -12.43 15.37
N PHE A 371 18.13 -12.23 14.28
CA PHE A 371 17.56 -13.32 13.51
C PHE A 371 18.20 -13.56 12.14
N LEU A 372 18.92 -12.58 11.59
CA LEU A 372 19.53 -12.69 10.26
C LEU A 372 21.06 -12.72 10.28
N LYS A 373 21.73 -12.26 11.35
CA LYS A 373 23.20 -12.36 11.47
C LYS A 373 23.73 -13.73 11.90
N LYS A 374 22.88 -14.68 12.32
CA LYS A 374 23.33 -16.04 12.71
C LYS A 374 23.79 -16.94 11.54
N PHE A 375 23.92 -16.39 10.34
CA PHE A 375 24.69 -16.99 9.22
C PHE A 375 26.14 -16.48 9.16
N ARG A 376 26.62 -15.86 10.25
CA ARG A 376 28.03 -15.60 10.53
C ARG A 376 28.46 -16.50 11.69
N ALA A 377 28.74 -17.76 11.39
CA ALA A 377 29.55 -18.65 12.23
C ALA A 377 30.11 -19.73 11.32
#